data_AF-A0A097IJQ5-F1
#
_entry.id   AF-A0A097IJQ5-F1
#
_cell.length_a   1.000
_cell.length_b   1.000
_cell.length_c   1.000
_cell.angle_alpha   90.00
_cell.angle_beta   90.00
_cell.angle_gamma   90.00
#
_symmetry.space_group_name_H-M   'P 1'
#
loop_
_entity.id
_entity.type
_entity.pdbx_description
1 polymer ?
#
loop_
_entity_poly.entity_id
_entity_poly.type
_entity_poly.pdbx_seq_one_letter_code
_entity_poly.pdbx_strand_id
1 'polypeptide(L)'
;MTVLTVFDPALVPHGDIADFLHWYDLTTEWVEDRDYTSTDGTSAPLLPWLSQLSTEFPPRIDGASGTTRYIIGSSCVYARFADAISAAAEERSRDLARANGLGLYVAGSGEVTLPSGELLT
;
A
#
# COMPACT_ATOMS: atom_id res chain seq x y z
N MET A 1 -3.36 1.96 14.92
CA MET A 1 -2.97 2.66 13.68
C MET A 1 -2.18 1.72 12.81
N THR A 2 -2.78 1.26 11.70
CA THR A 2 -2.09 0.45 10.69
C THR A 2 -1.86 1.29 9.44
N VAL A 3 -0.66 1.20 8.90
CA VAL A 3 -0.27 1.81 7.64
C VAL A 3 0.26 0.72 6.72
N LEU A 4 -0.33 0.61 5.55
CA LEU A 4 0.02 -0.38 4.53
C LEU A 4 0.60 0.34 3.32
N THR A 5 1.58 -0.30 2.69
CA THR A 5 2.02 0.07 1.34
C THR A 5 1.92 -1.16 0.47
N VAL A 6 1.05 -1.06 -0.54
CA VAL A 6 0.85 -2.13 -1.52
C VAL A 6 1.53 -1.72 -2.81
N PHE A 7 2.32 -2.60 -3.40
CA PHE A 7 3.21 -2.26 -4.50
C PHE A 7 3.13 -3.28 -5.62
N ASP A 8 3.43 -2.81 -6.84
CA ASP A 8 3.66 -3.67 -7.99
C ASP A 8 5.11 -4.21 -7.93
N PRO A 9 5.30 -5.53 -7.72
CA PRO A 9 6.63 -6.13 -7.63
C PRO A 9 7.45 -5.95 -8.93
N ALA A 10 6.81 -5.73 -10.08
CA ALA A 10 7.52 -5.50 -11.34
C ALA A 10 8.23 -4.14 -11.39
N LEU A 11 7.88 -3.20 -10.51
CA LEU A 11 8.35 -1.82 -10.54
C LEU A 11 9.19 -1.43 -9.32
N VAL A 12 9.39 -2.34 -8.36
CA VAL A 12 10.08 -2.03 -7.10
C VAL A 12 11.13 -3.09 -6.76
N PRO A 13 12.21 -2.72 -6.05
CA PRO A 13 13.19 -3.68 -5.55
C PRO A 13 12.54 -4.64 -4.56
N HIS A 14 12.74 -5.95 -4.72
CA HIS A 14 12.16 -6.97 -3.84
C HIS A 14 13.04 -8.22 -3.69
N GLY A 15 14.32 -8.12 -4.07
CA GLY A 15 15.31 -9.20 -3.90
C GLY A 15 16.03 -9.17 -2.55
N ASP A 16 16.04 -8.01 -1.87
CA ASP A 16 16.67 -7.79 -0.58
C ASP A 16 15.86 -6.74 0.22
N ILE A 17 15.78 -6.93 1.54
CA ILE A 17 14.98 -6.07 2.42
C ILE A 17 15.56 -4.65 2.51
N ALA A 18 16.89 -4.49 2.50
CA ALA A 18 17.52 -3.18 2.63
C ALA A 18 17.27 -2.35 1.36
N ASP A 19 17.34 -2.97 0.19
CA ASP A 19 17.00 -2.31 -1.08
C ASP A 19 15.51 -1.90 -1.12
N PHE A 20 14.61 -2.75 -0.64
CA PHE A 20 13.20 -2.42 -0.53
C PHE A 20 12.98 -1.23 0.43
N LEU A 21 13.55 -1.27 1.63
CA LEU A 21 13.39 -0.20 2.62
C LEU A 21 13.99 1.12 2.14
N HIS A 22 15.13 1.08 1.46
CA HIS A 22 15.71 2.27 0.83
C HIS A 22 14.78 2.87 -0.23
N TRP A 23 14.21 2.03 -1.11
CA TRP A 23 13.21 2.47 -2.07
C TRP A 23 11.96 3.04 -1.38
N TYR A 24 11.50 2.38 -0.31
CA TYR A 24 10.33 2.80 0.46
C TYR A 24 10.54 4.18 1.10
N ASP A 25 11.70 4.43 1.70
CA ASP A 25 12.02 5.73 2.29
C ASP A 25 11.98 6.83 1.22
N LEU A 26 12.59 6.61 0.05
CA LEU A 26 12.59 7.59 -1.04
C LEU A 26 11.19 7.82 -1.64
N THR A 27 10.43 6.75 -1.90
CA THR A 27 9.12 6.87 -2.55
C THR A 27 8.10 7.57 -1.66
N THR A 28 8.23 7.42 -0.34
CA THR A 28 7.34 8.05 0.65
C THR A 28 7.71 9.50 0.98
N GLU A 29 8.69 10.08 0.29
CA GLU A 29 8.89 11.54 0.23
C GLU A 29 7.86 12.24 -0.66
N TRP A 30 7.14 11.49 -1.50
CA TRP A 30 6.05 11.98 -2.35
C TRP A 30 6.46 13.13 -3.29
N VAL A 31 7.58 12.94 -3.99
CA VAL A 31 8.19 13.95 -4.88
C VAL A 31 7.88 13.76 -6.38
N GLU A 32 7.00 12.79 -6.73
CA GLU A 32 6.55 12.64 -8.12
C GLU A 32 5.72 13.87 -8.54
N ASP A 33 5.93 14.36 -9.77
CA ASP A 33 5.09 15.42 -10.35
C ASP A 33 3.73 14.83 -10.78
N ARG A 34 2.83 14.66 -9.81
CA ARG A 34 1.51 14.06 -10.01
C ARG A 34 0.48 14.47 -8.98
N ASP A 35 -0.78 14.15 -9.28
CA ASP A 35 -1.86 14.15 -8.31
C ASP A 35 -1.94 12.79 -7.61
N TYR A 36 -1.60 12.75 -6.31
CA TYR A 36 -1.65 11.55 -5.47
C TYR A 36 -3.07 11.10 -5.08
N THR A 37 -4.10 11.79 -5.56
CA THR A 37 -5.51 11.38 -5.46
C THR A 37 -6.04 10.80 -6.77
N SER A 38 -5.27 10.89 -7.86
CA SER A 38 -5.61 10.32 -9.16
C SER A 38 -4.93 8.96 -9.37
N THR A 39 -5.61 8.09 -10.13
CA THR A 39 -5.07 6.82 -10.63
C THR A 39 -4.27 6.96 -11.93
N ASP A 40 -4.21 8.16 -12.49
CA ASP A 40 -3.50 8.42 -13.75
C ASP A 40 -2.01 8.11 -13.60
N GLY A 41 -1.47 7.25 -14.46
CA GLY A 41 -0.06 6.84 -14.39
C GLY A 41 0.28 5.89 -13.24
N THR A 42 -0.72 5.32 -12.56
CA THR A 42 -0.52 4.24 -11.58
C THR A 42 -0.49 2.88 -12.27
N SER A 43 0.34 1.97 -11.76
CA SER A 43 0.46 0.63 -12.31
C SER A 43 -0.89 -0.11 -12.33
N ALA A 44 -1.20 -0.73 -13.46
CA ALA A 44 -2.48 -1.37 -13.72
C ALA A 44 -2.89 -2.44 -12.67
N PRO A 45 -1.98 -3.29 -12.14
CA PRO A 45 -2.33 -4.28 -11.12
C PRO A 45 -2.81 -3.67 -9.80
N LEU A 46 -2.46 -2.42 -9.49
CA LEU A 46 -2.90 -1.74 -8.27
C LEU A 46 -4.35 -1.26 -8.35
N LEU A 47 -4.88 -1.03 -9.55
CA LEU A 47 -6.20 -0.41 -9.74
C LEU A 47 -7.36 -1.27 -9.21
N PRO A 48 -7.42 -2.59 -9.47
CA PRO A 48 -8.49 -3.42 -8.93
C PRO A 48 -8.41 -3.56 -7.41
N TRP A 49 -7.21 -3.61 -6.84
CA TRP A 49 -6.99 -3.61 -5.39
C TRP A 49 -7.52 -2.31 -4.77
N LEU A 50 -7.11 -1.16 -5.31
CA LEU A 50 -7.50 0.15 -4.79
C LEU A 50 -9.01 0.37 -4.91
N SER A 51 -9.60 0.04 -6.07
CA SER A 51 -11.03 0.23 -6.31
C SER A 51 -11.88 -0.59 -5.33
N GLN A 52 -11.55 -1.87 -5.11
CA GLN A 52 -12.28 -2.70 -4.16
C GLN A 52 -12.08 -2.22 -2.72
N LEU A 53 -10.82 -2.00 -2.31
CA LEU A 53 -10.52 -1.66 -0.93
C LEU A 53 -11.07 -0.28 -0.54
N SER A 54 -11.02 0.72 -1.43
CA SER A 54 -11.60 2.04 -1.18
C SER A 54 -13.14 2.06 -1.26
N THR A 55 -13.77 1.06 -1.89
CA THR A 55 -15.22 0.88 -1.84
C THR A 55 -15.66 0.31 -0.49
N GLU A 56 -14.94 -0.69 0.01
CA GLU A 56 -15.21 -1.32 1.31
C GLU A 56 -14.81 -0.41 2.50
N PHE A 57 -13.72 0.34 2.35
CA PHE A 57 -13.15 1.24 3.35
C PHE A 57 -12.92 2.65 2.76
N PRO A 58 -13.99 3.45 2.58
CA PRO A 58 -13.89 4.74 1.91
C PRO A 58 -12.97 5.71 2.65
N PRO A 59 -12.30 6.62 1.91
CA PRO A 59 -11.50 7.66 2.52
C PRO A 59 -12.37 8.54 3.43
N ARG A 60 -11.84 8.85 4.61
CA ARG A 60 -12.48 9.68 5.63
C ARG A 60 -11.41 10.45 6.39
N ILE A 61 -11.60 11.74 6.59
CA ILE A 61 -10.73 12.55 7.45
C ILE A 61 -11.49 12.84 8.74
N ASP A 62 -11.00 12.30 9.86
CA ASP A 62 -11.63 12.47 11.17
C ASP A 62 -10.60 12.30 12.30
N GLY A 63 -9.84 13.37 12.56
CA GLY A 63 -8.78 13.37 13.57
C GLY A 63 -7.68 12.33 13.32
N ALA A 64 -6.86 12.07 14.33
CA ALA A 64 -5.73 11.14 14.20
C ALA A 64 -6.19 9.67 14.06
N SER A 65 -7.12 9.21 14.89
CA SER A 65 -7.54 7.80 14.94
C SER A 65 -8.68 7.46 13.98
N GLY A 66 -9.48 8.44 13.53
CA GLY A 66 -10.64 8.22 12.65
C GLY A 66 -10.35 8.39 11.16
N THR A 67 -9.09 8.67 10.78
CA THR A 67 -8.73 8.96 9.40
C THR A 67 -8.36 7.70 8.60
N THR A 68 -9.07 7.48 7.49
CA THR A 68 -8.73 6.54 6.41
C THR A 68 -8.31 7.34 5.18
N ARG A 69 -7.11 7.08 4.65
CA ARG A 69 -6.54 7.84 3.54
C ARG A 69 -5.72 6.93 2.63
N TYR A 70 -5.83 7.20 1.33
CA TYR A 70 -5.00 6.61 0.28
C TYR A 70 -4.12 7.70 -0.34
N ILE A 71 -2.88 7.35 -0.65
CA ILE A 71 -1.93 8.16 -1.43
C ILE A 71 -1.48 7.27 -2.59
N ILE A 72 -1.78 7.69 -3.81
CA ILE A 72 -1.71 6.86 -5.02
C ILE A 72 -0.45 7.25 -5.80
N GLY A 73 0.61 6.45 -5.66
CA GLY A 73 1.85 6.60 -6.41
C GLY A 73 1.84 5.83 -7.73
N SER A 74 2.97 5.88 -8.45
CA SER A 74 3.13 5.20 -9.74
C SER A 74 3.27 3.69 -9.57
N SER A 75 4.13 3.26 -8.64
CA SER A 75 4.45 1.85 -8.38
C SER A 75 3.86 1.31 -7.09
N CYS A 76 3.26 2.16 -6.24
CA CYS A 76 2.66 1.75 -4.98
C CYS A 76 1.47 2.62 -4.57
N VAL A 77 0.65 2.10 -3.66
CA VAL A 77 -0.38 2.84 -2.95
C VAL A 77 -0.12 2.73 -1.46
N TYR A 78 -0.02 3.87 -0.80
CA TYR A 78 0.02 3.97 0.65
C TYR A 78 -1.39 4.14 1.20
N ALA A 79 -1.75 3.33 2.19
CA ALA A 79 -3.05 3.34 2.83
C ALA A 79 -2.91 3.43 4.36
N ARG A 80 -3.48 4.48 4.94
CA ARG A 80 -3.70 4.59 6.38
C ARG A 80 -5.16 4.26 6.65
N PHE A 81 -5.42 3.46 7.67
CA PHE A 81 -6.79 3.16 8.11
C PHE A 81 -7.08 3.77 9.48
N ALA A 82 -8.35 4.15 9.68
CA ALA A 82 -8.86 4.48 11.00
C ALA A 82 -8.71 3.28 11.95
N ASP A 83 -8.38 3.54 13.22
CA ASP A 83 -8.06 2.52 14.21
C ASP A 83 -9.20 1.50 14.38
N ALA A 84 -10.45 1.95 14.29
CA ALA A 84 -11.63 1.11 14.45
C ALA A 84 -11.80 0.03 13.36
N ILE A 85 -11.19 0.22 12.18
CA ILE A 85 -11.32 -0.68 11.03
C ILE A 85 -9.98 -1.28 10.60
N SER A 86 -8.86 -0.89 11.22
CA SER A 86 -7.53 -1.15 10.68
C SER A 86 -7.20 -2.64 10.56
N ALA A 87 -7.66 -3.47 11.50
CA ALA A 87 -7.46 -4.92 11.45
C ALA A 87 -8.22 -5.57 10.27
N ALA A 88 -9.51 -5.24 10.11
CA ALA A 88 -10.32 -5.76 9.01
C ALA A 88 -9.80 -5.29 7.64
N ALA A 89 -9.38 -4.03 7.56
CA ALA A 89 -8.82 -3.46 6.33
C ALA A 89 -7.46 -4.08 5.98
N GLU A 90 -6.61 -4.39 6.97
CA GLU A 90 -5.34 -5.08 6.74
C GLU A 90 -5.55 -6.50 6.20
N GLU A 91 -6.40 -7.29 6.86
CA GLU A 91 -6.74 -8.65 6.41
C GLU A 91 -7.26 -8.62 4.97
N ARG A 92 -8.24 -7.76 4.70
CA ARG A 92 -8.80 -7.61 3.36
C ARG A 92 -7.79 -7.14 2.32
N SER A 93 -6.90 -6.22 2.71
CA SER A 93 -5.83 -5.73 1.84
C SER A 93 -4.86 -6.84 1.47
N ARG A 94 -4.50 -7.74 2.39
CA ARG A 94 -3.62 -8.89 2.14
C ARG A 94 -4.26 -9.85 1.15
N ASP A 95 -5.53 -10.18 1.32
CA ASP A 95 -6.28 -11.05 0.40
C ASP A 95 -6.31 -10.48 -1.01
N LEU A 96 -6.65 -9.19 -1.14
CA LEU A 96 -6.70 -8.52 -2.44
C LEU A 96 -5.30 -8.38 -3.05
N ALA A 97 -4.26 -8.10 -2.25
CA ALA A 97 -2.90 -8.00 -2.77
C ALA A 97 -2.46 -9.33 -3.39
N ARG A 98 -2.68 -10.45 -2.68
CA ARG A 98 -2.41 -11.79 -3.18
C ARG A 98 -3.20 -12.10 -4.45
N ALA A 99 -4.49 -11.78 -4.48
CA ALA A 99 -5.36 -12.02 -5.64
C ALA A 99 -4.94 -11.25 -6.90
N ASN A 100 -4.29 -10.09 -6.73
CA ASN A 100 -3.85 -9.22 -7.83
C ASN A 100 -2.34 -9.33 -8.14
N GLY A 101 -1.62 -10.26 -7.50
CA GLY A 101 -0.18 -10.43 -7.73
C GLY A 101 0.67 -9.27 -7.19
N LEU A 102 0.21 -8.59 -6.14
CA LEU A 102 0.85 -7.44 -5.53
C LEU A 102 1.63 -7.85 -4.27
N GLY A 103 2.67 -7.07 -3.95
CA GLY A 103 3.34 -7.15 -2.65
C GLY A 103 2.74 -6.18 -1.63
N LEU A 104 2.99 -6.44 -0.35
CA LEU A 104 2.47 -5.64 0.76
C LEU A 104 3.54 -5.46 1.85
N TYR A 105 3.70 -4.23 2.31
CA TYR A 105 4.51 -3.86 3.45
C TYR A 105 3.65 -3.19 4.53
N VAL A 106 3.82 -3.59 5.78
CA VAL A 106 3.20 -2.92 6.93
C VAL A 106 4.25 -2.01 7.55
N ALA A 107 4.00 -0.70 7.59
CA ALA A 107 5.01 0.25 8.03
C ALA A 107 5.48 -0.06 9.47
N GLY A 108 6.80 -0.24 9.62
CA GLY A 108 7.42 -0.56 10.91
C GLY A 108 7.36 -2.04 11.32
N SER A 109 6.83 -2.95 10.49
CA SER A 109 6.90 -4.40 10.77
C SER A 109 8.31 -4.96 10.57
N GLY A 110 9.09 -4.37 9.66
CA GLY A 110 10.35 -4.95 9.18
C GLY A 110 10.17 -6.11 8.20
N GLU A 111 8.93 -6.44 7.83
CA GLU A 111 8.60 -7.59 6.98
C GLU A 111 7.81 -7.15 5.74
N VAL A 112 8.25 -7.60 4.57
CA VAL A 112 7.58 -7.39 3.29
C VAL A 112 7.01 -8.70 2.79
N THR A 113 5.72 -8.76 2.48
CA THR A 113 5.08 -9.93 1.88
C THR A 113 5.09 -9.80 0.37
N LEU A 114 5.70 -10.78 -0.32
CA LEU A 114 5.70 -10.88 -1.78
C LEU A 114 4.41 -11.56 -2.28
N PRO A 115 4.06 -11.42 -3.57
CA PRO A 115 2.85 -12.04 -4.13
C PRO A 115 2.79 -13.57 -3.95
N SER A 116 3.95 -14.23 -3.92
CA SER A 116 4.07 -15.67 -3.64
C SER A 116 3.62 -16.05 -2.23
N GLY A 117 3.58 -15.09 -1.30
CA GLY A 117 3.45 -15.29 0.14
C GLY A 117 4.78 -15.44 0.86
N GLU A 118 5.91 -15.33 0.15
CA GLU A 118 7.24 -15.24 0.76
C GLU A 118 7.39 -13.96 1.58
N LEU A 119 8.08 -14.07 2.72
CA LEU A 119 8.44 -12.93 3.56
C LEU A 119 9.89 -12.56 3.28
N LEU A 120 10.09 -11.28 2.99
CA LEU A 120 11.40 -10.64 2.88
C LEU A 120 11.66 -9.89 4.20
N THR A 121 12.79 -10.20 4.85
CA THR A 121 13.15 -9.77 6.22
C THR A 121 14.60 -9.37 6.32
#